data_AF-A0A1G1FN48-F1
#
_entry.id   AF-A0A1G1FN48-F1
#
_cell.length_a   1.000
_cell.length_b   1.000
_cell.length_c   1.000
_cell.angle_alpha   90.00
_cell.angle_beta   90.00
_cell.angle_gamma   90.00
#
_symmetry.space_group_name_H-M   'P 1'
#
loop_
_entity.id
_entity.type
_entity.pdbx_description
1 polymer ?
#
loop_
_entity_poly.entity_id
_entity_poly.type
_entity_poly.pdbx_seq_one_letter_code
_entity_poly.pdbx_strand_id
1 'polypeptide(L)'
;MLSYKTGHRVGKGTYWELSKGERIDVDDEAILAGEASSTYYRIPAGVMLLAGPIIGLVYVLCLPFIGIATIASLAAGKVVSGLFSLIGKSLSFGWRPREAYLSGKKKSKKEPK
;
A
#
# COMPACT_ATOMS: atom_id res chain seq x y z
N MET A 1 -10.07 -10.60 -30.88
CA MET A 1 -10.97 -10.03 -29.85
C MET A 1 -10.56 -10.63 -28.51
N LEU A 2 -9.95 -9.87 -27.60
CA LEU A 2 -9.44 -10.38 -26.32
C LEU A 2 -10.45 -10.33 -25.16
N SER A 3 -11.58 -9.64 -25.36
CA SER A 3 -12.66 -9.53 -24.37
C SER A 3 -13.83 -10.43 -24.77
N TYR A 4 -14.20 -11.34 -23.88
CA TYR A 4 -15.34 -12.24 -24.01
C TYR A 4 -16.39 -11.89 -22.98
N LYS A 5 -17.67 -11.85 -23.40
CA LYS A 5 -18.80 -11.66 -22.48
C LYS A 5 -19.35 -13.01 -22.04
N THR A 6 -20.01 -13.01 -20.89
CA THR A 6 -20.83 -14.12 -20.41
C THR A 6 -21.77 -14.64 -21.48
N GLY A 7 -21.91 -15.97 -21.58
CA GLY A 7 -22.77 -16.63 -22.57
C GLY A 7 -22.13 -16.87 -23.95
N HIS A 8 -20.91 -16.38 -24.21
CA HIS A 8 -20.17 -16.78 -25.40
C HIS A 8 -19.60 -18.20 -25.25
N ARG A 9 -19.70 -18.99 -26.33
CA ARG A 9 -18.98 -20.26 -26.48
C ARG A 9 -17.51 -19.95 -26.69
N VAL A 10 -16.67 -20.37 -25.76
CA VAL A 10 -15.22 -20.14 -25.84
C VAL A 10 -14.49 -21.49 -25.90
N GLY A 11 -13.46 -21.54 -26.73
CA GLY A 11 -12.60 -22.71 -26.84
C GLY A 11 -11.54 -22.74 -25.74
N LYS A 12 -10.76 -23.84 -25.72
CA LYS A 12 -9.69 -24.13 -24.75
C LYS A 12 -8.84 -22.92 -24.35
N GLY A 13 -8.72 -22.70 -23.05
CA GLY A 13 -7.84 -21.70 -22.48
C GLY A 13 -8.28 -21.17 -21.12
N THR A 14 -7.40 -20.39 -20.50
CA THR A 14 -7.64 -19.75 -19.21
C THR A 14 -8.26 -18.37 -19.44
N TYR A 15 -9.44 -18.16 -18.87
CA TYR A 15 -10.17 -16.90 -18.92
C TYR A 15 -10.23 -16.30 -17.51
N TRP A 16 -9.94 -15.00 -17.40
CA TRP A 16 -9.91 -14.31 -16.12
C TRP A 16 -10.81 -13.10 -16.16
N GLU A 17 -11.71 -13.00 -15.19
CA GLU A 17 -12.42 -11.77 -14.87
C GLU A 17 -11.58 -10.93 -13.91
N LEU A 18 -10.95 -9.86 -14.39
CA LEU A 18 -10.09 -9.01 -13.56
C LEU A 18 -10.86 -8.25 -12.47
N SER A 19 -12.15 -7.97 -12.70
CA SER A 19 -12.98 -7.20 -11.76
C SER A 19 -13.37 -7.99 -10.51
N LYS A 20 -13.66 -9.29 -10.66
CA LYS A 20 -13.99 -10.19 -9.54
C LYS A 20 -12.82 -11.07 -9.10
N GLY A 21 -11.75 -11.12 -9.89
CA GLY A 21 -10.62 -12.01 -9.66
C GLY A 21 -10.91 -13.48 -9.97
N GLU A 22 -12.03 -13.78 -10.62
CA GLU A 22 -12.45 -15.16 -10.91
C GLU A 22 -11.75 -15.71 -12.16
N ARG A 23 -11.17 -16.91 -12.03
CA ARG A 23 -10.46 -17.61 -13.11
C ARG A 23 -11.23 -18.86 -13.51
N ILE A 24 -11.58 -18.95 -14.77
CA ILE A 24 -12.25 -20.10 -15.38
C ILE A 24 -11.28 -20.75 -16.34
N ASP A 25 -10.95 -22.02 -16.09
CA ASP A 25 -10.14 -22.82 -16.99
C ASP A 25 -11.07 -23.70 -17.84
N VAL A 26 -11.00 -23.54 -19.17
CA VAL A 26 -11.84 -24.26 -20.12
C VAL A 26 -10.97 -25.26 -20.86
N ASP A 27 -11.24 -26.56 -20.70
CA ASP A 27 -10.40 -27.61 -21.29
C ASP A 27 -10.79 -27.97 -22.74
N ASP A 28 -12.08 -27.90 -23.09
CA ASP A 28 -12.62 -28.21 -24.42
C ASP A 28 -13.37 -27.00 -25.01
N GLU A 29 -14.70 -27.00 -24.90
CA GLU A 29 -15.57 -25.89 -25.26
C GLU A 29 -16.60 -25.72 -24.15
N ALA A 30 -16.56 -24.58 -23.47
CA ALA A 30 -17.50 -24.25 -22.42
C ALA A 30 -18.16 -22.90 -22.71
N ILE A 31 -19.38 -22.76 -22.20
CA ILE A 31 -20.04 -21.47 -22.15
C ILE A 31 -19.49 -20.77 -20.91
N LEU A 32 -18.99 -19.53 -21.06
CA LEU A 32 -18.57 -18.73 -19.93
C LEU A 32 -19.77 -18.48 -19.00
N ALA A 33 -19.81 -19.23 -17.90
CA ALA A 33 -20.77 -19.08 -16.83
C ALA A 33 -20.32 -17.90 -15.95
N GLY A 34 -21.19 -16.91 -15.81
CA GLY A 34 -20.87 -15.64 -15.17
C GLY A 34 -22.09 -14.75 -15.08
N GLU A 35 -21.93 -13.57 -14.51
CA GLU A 35 -23.00 -12.56 -14.46
C GLU A 35 -23.08 -11.84 -15.82
N ALA A 36 -24.25 -11.33 -16.22
CA ALA A 36 -24.45 -10.72 -17.55
C ALA A 36 -23.52 -9.50 -17.85
N SER A 37 -22.83 -8.96 -16.85
CA SER A 37 -21.90 -7.83 -16.96
C SER A 37 -20.42 -8.20 -16.91
N SER A 38 -20.06 -9.47 -16.65
CA SER A 38 -18.64 -9.84 -16.50
C SER A 38 -17.92 -9.90 -17.85
N THR A 39 -16.75 -9.25 -17.89
CA THR A 39 -15.86 -9.21 -19.05
C THR A 39 -14.64 -10.08 -18.77
N TYR A 40 -14.53 -11.19 -19.49
CA TYR A 40 -13.43 -12.14 -19.36
C TYR A 40 -12.32 -11.81 -20.36
N TYR A 41 -11.09 -11.80 -19.87
CA TYR A 41 -9.89 -11.71 -20.70
C TYR A 41 -9.23 -13.08 -20.82
N ARG A 42 -8.89 -13.48 -22.05
CA ARG A 42 -8.11 -14.70 -22.28
C ARG A 42 -6.65 -14.41 -21.93
N ILE A 43 -6.14 -15.08 -20.91
CA ILE A 43 -4.75 -14.95 -20.49
C ILE A 43 -4.00 -16.22 -20.90
N PRO A 44 -3.01 -16.12 -21.81
CA PRO A 44 -2.19 -17.27 -22.16
C PRO A 44 -1.34 -17.70 -20.95
N ALA A 45 -1.17 -19.02 -20.77
CA ALA A 45 -0.37 -19.58 -19.67
C ALA A 45 1.06 -19.00 -19.60
N GLY A 46 1.69 -18.72 -20.75
CA GLY A 46 3.02 -18.11 -20.81
C GLY A 46 3.06 -16.69 -20.24
N VAL A 47 2.00 -15.89 -20.43
CA VAL A 47 1.91 -14.54 -19.85
C VAL A 47 1.80 -14.62 -18.33
N MET A 48 1.02 -15.58 -17.81
CA MET A 48 0.86 -15.79 -16.38
C MET A 48 2.16 -16.28 -15.72
N LEU A 49 2.94 -17.11 -16.42
CA LEU A 49 4.26 -17.57 -15.97
C LEU A 49 5.26 -16.40 -15.91
N LEU A 50 5.26 -15.52 -16.90
CA LEU A 50 6.14 -14.34 -16.95
C LEU A 50 5.68 -13.21 -16.03
N ALA A 51 4.38 -13.14 -15.69
CA ALA A 51 3.85 -12.10 -14.83
C ALA A 51 4.53 -12.07 -13.45
N GLY A 52 4.81 -13.23 -12.85
CA GLY A 52 5.50 -13.32 -11.56
C GLY A 52 6.87 -12.62 -11.57
N PRO A 53 7.82 -13.06 -12.42
CA PRO A 53 9.12 -12.41 -12.57
C PRO A 53 9.04 -10.93 -12.96
N ILE A 54 8.13 -10.57 -13.87
CA ILE A 54 7.98 -9.17 -14.32
C ILE A 54 7.51 -8.27 -13.17
N ILE A 55 6.50 -8.70 -12.41
CA ILE A 55 6.01 -7.95 -11.24
C ILE A 55 7.12 -7.81 -10.20
N GLY A 56 7.87 -8.88 -9.93
CA GLY A 56 9.03 -8.84 -9.04
C GLY A 56 10.12 -7.88 -9.52
N LEU A 57 10.43 -7.88 -10.82
CA LEU A 57 11.40 -6.97 -11.41
C LEU A 57 10.96 -5.51 -11.29
N VAL A 58 9.70 -5.20 -11.61
CA VAL A 58 9.14 -3.86 -11.44
C VAL A 58 9.24 -3.43 -9.98
N TYR A 59 8.93 -4.32 -9.03
CA TYR A 59 9.09 -4.03 -7.61
C TYR A 59 10.54 -3.67 -7.24
N VAL A 60 11.51 -4.46 -7.69
CA VAL A 60 12.94 -4.22 -7.44
C VAL A 60 13.42 -2.91 -8.08
N LEU A 61 12.96 -2.60 -9.30
CA LEU A 61 13.27 -1.34 -9.96
C LEU A 61 12.69 -0.13 -9.22
N CYS A 62 11.54 -0.28 -8.56
CA CYS A 62 10.93 0.76 -7.73
C CYS A 62 11.58 0.94 -6.35
N LEU A 63 12.23 -0.08 -5.79
CA LEU A 63 12.87 -0.02 -4.47
C LEU A 63 13.82 1.16 -4.25
N PRO A 64 14.79 1.48 -5.14
CA PRO A 64 15.69 2.61 -4.91
C PRO A 64 14.95 3.95 -4.81
N PHE A 65 13.89 4.13 -5.60
CA PHE A 65 13.08 5.34 -5.55
C PHE A 65 12.27 5.44 -4.26
N ILE A 66 11.66 4.33 -3.83
CA ILE A 66 10.92 4.27 -2.56
C ILE A 66 11.85 4.57 -1.38
N GLY A 67 13.06 4.00 -1.38
CA GLY A 67 14.06 4.26 -0.34
C GLY A 67 14.41 5.76 -0.23
N ILE A 68 14.73 6.39 -1.37
CA ILE A 68 15.05 7.82 -1.42
C ILE A 68 13.84 8.66 -0.98
N ALA A 69 12.64 8.36 -1.47
CA ALA A 69 11.42 9.08 -1.11
C ALA A 69 11.11 8.98 0.39
N THR A 70 11.36 7.81 1.01
CA THR A 70 11.19 7.60 2.45
C THR A 70 12.17 8.45 3.26
N ILE A 71 13.45 8.47 2.87
CA ILE A 71 14.45 9.31 3.54
C ILE A 71 14.10 10.80 3.37
N ALA A 72 13.75 11.22 2.15
CA ALA A 72 13.40 12.60 1.84
C ALA A 72 12.16 13.07 2.61
N SER A 73 11.12 12.25 2.70
CA SER A 73 9.90 12.56 3.46
C SER A 73 10.16 12.67 4.97
N LEU A 74 11.00 11.80 5.53
CA LEU A 74 11.41 11.89 6.94
C LEU A 74 12.23 13.16 7.22
N ALA A 75 13.13 13.52 6.31
CA ALA A 75 13.92 14.75 6.41
C ALA A 75 13.02 15.99 6.32
N ALA A 76 12.12 16.03 5.32
CA ALA A 76 11.15 17.10 5.17
C ALA A 76 10.26 17.25 6.41
N GLY A 77 9.75 16.14 6.96
CA GLY A 77 8.95 16.16 8.19
C GLY A 77 9.71 16.75 9.38
N LYS A 78 11.00 16.41 9.55
CA LYS A 78 11.84 17.00 10.60
C LYS A 78 12.09 18.50 10.41
N VAL A 79 12.38 18.93 9.18
CA VAL A 79 12.60 20.35 8.86
C VAL A 79 11.33 21.15 9.11
N VAL A 80 10.18 20.66 8.64
CA VAL A 80 8.88 21.30 8.82
C VAL A 80 8.50 21.36 10.30
N SER A 81 8.65 20.27 11.05
CA SER A 81 8.40 20.25 12.50
C SER A 81 9.32 21.21 13.26
N GLY A 82 10.60 21.26 12.90
CA GLY A 82 11.55 22.22 13.46
C GLY A 82 11.13 23.67 13.20
N LEU A 83 10.70 23.98 11.98
CA LEU A 83 10.22 25.31 11.61
C LEU A 83 8.94 25.70 12.37
N PHE A 84 7.99 24.77 12.50
CA PHE A 84 6.79 24.97 13.32
C PHE A 84 7.13 25.16 14.81
N SER A 85 8.16 24.50 15.33
CA SER A 85 8.59 24.69 16.72
C SER A 85 9.23 26.07 16.96
N LEU A 86 9.90 26.65 15.96
CA LEU A 86 10.48 27.99 16.03
C LEU A 86 9.41 29.08 15.92
N ILE A 87 8.46 28.91 14.99
CA ILE A 87 7.27 29.77 14.89
C ILE A 87 6.43 29.67 16.17
N GLY A 88 6.25 28.43 16.66
CA GLY A 88 5.63 28.14 17.94
C GLY A 88 6.34 28.87 19.08
N LYS A 89 7.67 28.87 19.15
CA LYS A 89 8.45 29.62 20.15
C LYS A 89 8.27 31.14 20.06
N SER A 90 8.09 31.68 18.85
CA SER A 90 7.82 33.11 18.64
C SER A 90 6.40 33.50 19.03
N LEU A 91 5.44 32.57 18.95
CA LEU A 91 4.05 32.76 19.35
C LEU A 91 3.77 32.29 20.79
N SER A 92 4.65 31.48 21.38
CA SER A 92 4.49 30.87 22.70
C SER A 92 5.14 31.70 23.80
N PHE A 93 5.02 33.03 23.77
CA PHE A 93 5.38 33.85 24.92
C PHE A 93 4.40 33.54 26.08
N GLY A 94 4.62 32.41 26.77
CA GLY A 94 3.87 31.94 27.93
C GLY A 94 3.02 30.67 27.79
N TRP A 95 2.84 30.10 26.59
CA TRP A 95 1.90 28.97 26.45
C TRP A 95 2.56 27.62 26.80
N ARG A 96 2.17 27.01 27.93
CA ARG A 96 2.61 25.67 28.41
C ARG A 96 1.46 24.65 28.50
N PRO A 97 0.85 24.21 27.38
CA PRO A 97 -0.28 23.29 27.43
C PRO A 97 0.24 21.85 27.35
N ARG A 98 1.08 21.41 28.32
CA ARG A 98 1.48 19.99 28.49
C ARG A 98 2.48 19.69 29.60
N GLU A 99 2.85 20.65 30.46
CA GLU A 99 3.54 20.28 31.70
C GLU A 99 2.54 19.67 32.69
N ALA A 100 2.27 18.38 32.50
CA ALA A 100 1.75 17.56 33.57
C ALA A 100 2.84 17.44 34.63
N TYR A 101 2.53 17.91 35.84
CA TYR A 101 3.30 17.77 37.09
C TYR A 101 3.43 16.29 37.54
N LEU A 102 3.78 15.38 36.63
CA LEU A 102 3.96 13.95 36.91
C LEU A 102 5.42 13.58 37.22
N SER A 103 6.33 14.55 37.30
CA SER A 103 7.61 14.38 37.97
C SER A 103 7.44 14.66 39.46
N GLY A 104 7.01 13.64 40.20
CA GLY A 104 6.90 13.68 41.65
C GLY A 104 8.26 13.98 42.28
N LYS A 105 8.34 15.08 43.03
CA LYS A 105 9.50 15.40 43.90
C LYS A 105 9.78 14.21 44.82
N LYS A 106 10.85 13.47 44.56
CA LYS A 106 11.40 12.50 45.53
C LYS A 106 11.97 13.31 46.70
N LYS A 107 11.25 13.35 47.84
CA LYS A 107 11.81 13.87 49.11
C LYS A 107 12.99 12.97 49.49
N SER A 108 14.21 13.50 49.42
CA SER A 108 15.36 12.92 50.11
C SER A 108 15.04 12.94 51.61
N LYS A 109 14.89 11.74 52.17
CA LYS A 109 14.66 11.53 53.59
C LYS A 109 15.99 11.83 54.29
N LYS A 110 16.07 12.95 55.02
CA LYS A 110 17.15 13.18 55.96
C LYS A 110 17.09 12.05 57.00
N GLU A 111 18.12 11.21 57.04
CA GLU A 111 18.31 10.27 58.15
C GLU A 111 18.65 11.07 59.41
N PRO A 112 18.00 10.76 60.55
CA PRO A 112 18.44 11.26 61.84
C PRO A 112 19.49 10.30 62.41
N LYS A 113 20.72 10.78 62.57
CA LYS A 113 21.58 10.55 63.73
C LYS A 113 22.86 11.36 63.60
#